data_AF-A0A1A2DHG5-F1
#
_entry.id   AF-A0A1A2DHG5-F1
#
_cell.length_a   1.000
_cell.length_b   1.000
_cell.length_c   1.000
_cell.angle_alpha   90.00
_cell.angle_beta   90.00
_cell.angle_gamma   90.00
#
_symmetry.space_group_name_H-M   'P 1'
#
loop_
_entity.id
_entity.type
_entity.pdbx_description
1 polymer ?
#
loop_
_entity_poly.entity_id
_entity_poly.type
_entity_poly.pdbx_seq_one_letter_code
_entity_poly.pdbx_strand_id
1 'polypeptide(L)'
;MSGDYYFTPCGDGCASVATTPGGQAVALARLINGQWTMEGTWAIRCADGSPGPNEPYHDTWDPNTLEGTSTLMYNVPACGHPPGYQQTNQLQLRQAP
;
A
#
# COMPACT_ATOMS: atom_id res chain seq x y z
N MET A 1 5.28 -8.36 5.41
CA MET A 1 5.59 -7.09 6.10
C MET A 1 4.35 -6.66 6.84
N SER A 2 4.46 -6.30 8.12
CA SER A 2 3.35 -5.72 8.89
C SER A 2 3.72 -4.29 9.24
N GLY A 3 2.79 -3.37 9.05
CA GLY A 3 2.91 -1.98 9.45
C GLY A 3 1.52 -1.45 9.81
N ASP A 4 1.46 -0.49 10.73
CA ASP A 4 0.20 0.09 11.16
C ASP A 4 -0.17 1.28 10.27
N TYR A 5 -1.44 1.31 9.87
CA TYR A 5 -2.02 2.40 9.11
C TYR A 5 -3.18 3.01 9.90
N TYR A 6 -3.21 4.34 9.95
CA TYR A 6 -4.26 5.11 10.61
C TYR A 6 -5.10 5.80 9.55
N PHE A 7 -6.33 5.32 9.39
CA PHE A 7 -7.30 5.83 8.41
C PHE A 7 -8.19 6.88 9.07
N THR A 8 -8.18 8.11 8.56
CA THR A 8 -9.08 9.20 9.00
C THR A 8 -10.02 9.56 7.86
N PRO A 9 -11.35 9.54 8.05
CA PRO A 9 -12.29 9.97 7.02
C PRO A 9 -12.02 11.40 6.55
N CYS A 10 -12.06 11.63 5.24
CA CYS A 10 -11.84 12.95 4.64
C CYS A 10 -12.98 13.39 3.71
N GLY A 11 -14.13 12.72 3.79
CA GLY A 11 -15.31 12.90 2.95
C GLY A 11 -15.86 11.55 2.48
N ASP A 12 -16.92 11.60 1.68
CA ASP A 12 -17.55 10.39 1.14
C ASP A 12 -16.56 9.61 0.26
N GLY A 13 -16.39 8.31 0.57
CA GLY A 13 -15.46 7.45 -0.14
C GLY A 13 -13.98 7.87 -0.02
N CYS A 14 -13.62 8.61 1.03
CA CYS A 14 -12.31 9.21 1.23
C CYS A 14 -11.75 8.85 2.61
N ALA A 15 -10.53 8.32 2.68
CA ALA A 15 -9.77 8.24 3.93
C ALA A 15 -8.32 8.69 3.73
N SER A 16 -7.86 9.66 4.52
CA SER A 16 -6.44 10.02 4.61
C SER A 16 -5.71 8.99 5.46
N VAL A 17 -4.53 8.57 5.03
CA VAL A 17 -3.77 7.48 5.64
C VAL A 17 -2.47 8.02 6.22
N ALA A 18 -2.21 7.73 7.50
CA ALA A 18 -0.95 8.03 8.17
C ALA A 18 -0.30 6.74 8.69
N THR A 19 1.01 6.76 8.93
CA THR A 19 1.78 5.64 9.52
C THR A 19 2.05 5.83 11.02
N THR A 20 1.55 6.93 11.60
CA THR A 20 1.58 7.19 13.05
C THR A 20 0.23 7.79 13.51
N PRO A 21 -0.19 7.56 14.77
CA PRO A 21 -1.43 8.13 15.29
C PRO A 21 -1.40 9.66 15.24
N GLY A 22 -2.39 10.28 14.59
CA GLY A 22 -2.45 11.74 14.43
C GLY A 22 -1.32 12.35 13.59
N GLY A 23 -0.55 11.51 12.88
CA GLY A 23 0.52 11.95 12.00
C GLY A 23 0.02 12.62 10.73
N GLN A 24 0.96 13.20 9.97
CA GLN A 24 0.66 13.74 8.65
C GLN A 24 0.23 12.61 7.70
N ALA A 25 -0.80 12.87 6.90
CA ALA A 25 -1.22 11.94 5.87
C ALA A 25 -0.10 11.73 4.84
N VAL A 26 0.24 10.46 4.59
CA VAL A 26 1.25 10.03 3.62
C VAL A 26 0.61 9.44 2.35
N ALA A 27 -0.65 9.04 2.43
CA ALA A 27 -1.41 8.50 1.31
C ALA A 27 -2.92 8.81 1.46
N LEU A 28 -3.67 8.46 0.43
CA LEU A 28 -5.10 8.70 0.35
C LEU A 28 -5.78 7.45 -0.20
N ALA A 29 -6.69 6.87 0.59
CA ALA A 29 -7.54 5.79 0.18
C ALA A 29 -8.86 6.35 -0.40
N ARG A 30 -9.30 5.74 -1.51
CA ARG A 30 -10.53 6.09 -2.23
C ARG A 30 -11.41 4.88 -2.39
N LEU A 31 -12.70 5.00 -2.10
CA LEU A 31 -13.67 3.94 -2.36
C LEU A 31 -14.15 4.08 -3.82
N ILE A 32 -13.67 3.21 -4.68
CA ILE A 32 -13.96 3.21 -6.12
C ILE A 32 -14.61 1.87 -6.46
N ASN A 33 -15.80 1.90 -7.07
CA ASN A 33 -16.54 0.69 -7.47
C ASN A 33 -16.72 -0.34 -6.34
N GLY A 34 -16.87 0.12 -5.09
CA GLY A 34 -17.07 -0.74 -3.92
C GLY A 34 -15.80 -1.31 -3.30
N GLN A 35 -14.61 -0.98 -3.82
CA GLN A 35 -13.32 -1.38 -3.24
C GLN A 35 -12.53 -0.16 -2.81
N TRP A 36 -11.84 -0.26 -1.68
CA TRP A 36 -10.84 0.74 -1.33
C TRP A 36 -9.65 0.60 -2.25
N THR A 37 -9.12 1.72 -2.72
CA THR A 37 -7.93 1.83 -3.55
C THR A 37 -6.97 2.81 -2.90
N MET A 38 -5.69 2.47 -2.81
CA MET A 38 -4.63 3.34 -2.31
C MET A 38 -3.41 3.21 -3.22
N GLU A 39 -2.81 4.35 -3.55
CA GLU A 39 -1.60 4.41 -4.38
C GLU A 39 -0.54 5.24 -3.66
N GLY A 40 0.71 4.90 -3.92
CA GLY A 40 1.83 5.64 -3.37
C GLY A 40 3.15 5.05 -3.85
N THR A 41 4.22 5.40 -3.15
CA THR A 41 5.55 4.82 -3.37
C THR A 41 6.00 4.08 -2.13
N TRP A 42 6.60 2.91 -2.30
CA TRP A 42 7.11 2.09 -1.21
C TRP A 42 8.61 1.82 -1.38
N ALA A 43 9.36 1.97 -0.28
CA ALA A 43 10.77 1.62 -0.24
C ALA A 43 10.91 0.09 -0.23
N ILE A 44 11.32 -0.48 -1.36
CA ILE A 44 11.46 -1.93 -1.46
C ILE A 44 12.64 -2.39 -0.59
N ARG A 45 12.46 -3.52 0.09
CA ARG A 45 13.56 -4.25 0.73
C ARG A 45 13.78 -5.53 -0.04
N CYS A 46 15.00 -5.72 -0.53
CA CYS A 46 15.37 -6.94 -1.23
C CYS A 46 15.45 -8.11 -0.25
N ALA A 47 15.39 -9.34 -0.77
CA ALA A 47 15.39 -10.56 0.04
C ALA A 47 16.67 -10.73 0.88
N ASP A 48 17.79 -10.16 0.43
CA ASP A 48 19.07 -10.09 1.15
C ASP A 48 19.10 -9.00 2.24
N GLY A 49 18.01 -8.26 2.41
CA GLY A 49 17.87 -7.17 3.38
C GLY A 49 18.39 -5.82 2.89
N SER A 50 19.01 -5.74 1.72
CA SER A 50 19.51 -4.49 1.14
C SER A 50 18.34 -3.54 0.79
N PRO A 51 18.56 -2.21 0.91
CA PRO A 51 17.58 -1.23 0.49
C PRO A 51 17.53 -1.18 -1.04
N GLY A 52 16.32 -1.18 -1.61
CA GLY A 52 16.09 -0.86 -3.00
C GLY A 52 15.48 0.54 -3.20
N PRO A 53 15.15 0.90 -4.45
CA PRO A 53 14.49 2.15 -4.78
C PRO A 53 13.06 2.24 -4.19
N ASN A 54 12.52 3.45 -4.18
CA ASN A 54 11.09 3.65 -3.98
C ASN A 54 10.37 3.31 -5.29
N GLU A 55 9.43 2.37 -5.23
CA GLU A 55 8.65 1.93 -6.38
C GLU A 55 7.16 2.19 -6.15
N PRO A 56 6.39 2.52 -7.20
CA PRO A 56 4.96 2.73 -7.07
C PRO A 56 4.26 1.43 -6.68
N TYR A 57 3.26 1.57 -5.82
CA TYR A 57 2.35 0.49 -5.48
C TYR A 57 0.89 0.91 -5.70
N HIS A 58 0.05 -0.10 -5.92
CA HIS A 58 -1.39 0.02 -6.01
C HIS A 58 -2.02 -1.07 -5.14
N ASP A 59 -2.70 -0.63 -4.08
CA ASP A 59 -3.38 -1.49 -3.13
C ASP A 59 -4.89 -1.40 -3.35
N THR A 60 -5.55 -2.54 -3.32
CA THR A 60 -7.01 -2.63 -3.35
C THR A 60 -7.50 -3.60 -2.30
N TRP A 61 -8.54 -3.25 -1.53
CA TRP A 61 -9.15 -4.17 -0.56
C TRP A 61 -10.66 -3.99 -0.43
N ASP A 62 -11.33 -5.06 -0.01
CA ASP A 62 -12.75 -5.06 0.32
C ASP A 62 -13.01 -4.30 1.64
N PRO A 63 -13.99 -3.39 1.69
CA PRO A 63 -14.27 -2.60 2.89
C PRO A 63 -14.77 -3.41 4.09
N ASN A 64 -15.31 -4.62 3.87
CA ASN A 64 -15.92 -5.45 4.91
C ASN A 64 -14.99 -6.58 5.35
N THR A 65 -14.39 -7.31 4.41
CA THR A 65 -13.51 -8.45 4.73
C THR A 65 -12.07 -8.01 5.00
N LEU A 66 -11.71 -6.80 4.57
CA LEU A 66 -10.35 -6.25 4.67
C LEU A 66 -9.30 -7.08 3.91
N GLU A 67 -9.75 -7.96 3.02
CA GLU A 67 -8.92 -8.75 2.11
C GLU A 67 -8.68 -7.99 0.81
N GLY A 68 -7.50 -8.15 0.24
CA GLY A 68 -7.09 -7.38 -0.91
C GLY A 68 -5.80 -7.85 -1.58
N THR A 69 -5.28 -6.98 -2.43
CA THR A 69 -4.01 -7.17 -3.13
C THR A 69 -3.19 -5.90 -3.08
N SER A 70 -1.88 -6.05 -2.98
CA SER A 70 -0.90 -4.99 -3.15
C SER A 70 -0.05 -5.31 -4.37
N THR A 71 -0.10 -4.46 -5.39
CA THR A 71 0.71 -4.62 -6.61
C THR A 71 1.81 -3.58 -6.62
N LEU A 72 3.05 -4.04 -6.64
CA LEU A 72 4.25 -3.23 -6.75
C LEU A 72 4.77 -3.31 -8.19
N MET A 73 5.09 -2.18 -8.80
CA MET A 73 5.65 -2.12 -10.15
C MET A 73 7.10 -1.62 -10.09
N TYR A 74 8.03 -2.42 -10.61
CA TYR A 74 9.44 -2.06 -10.68
C TYR A 74 9.69 -1.17 -11.89
N ASN A 75 9.98 0.11 -11.69
CA ASN A 75 10.32 1.04 -12.77
C ASN A 75 11.83 1.02 -13.11
N VAL A 76 12.68 0.58 -12.19
CA VAL A 76 14.11 0.38 -12.42
C VAL A 76 14.54 -1.05 -12.08
N PRO A 77 15.71 -1.52 -12.57
CA PRO A 77 16.21 -2.83 -12.17
C PRO A 77 16.54 -2.84 -10.67
N ALA A 78 15.91 -3.72 -9.90
CA ALA A 78 16.15 -3.85 -8.47
C ALA A 78 15.76 -5.22 -7.92
N CYS A 79 16.43 -5.67 -6.85
CA CYS A 79 16.18 -6.97 -6.20
C CYS A 79 16.15 -8.18 -7.16
N GLY A 80 16.91 -8.14 -8.26
CA GLY A 80 16.93 -9.20 -9.28
C GLY A 80 15.81 -9.13 -10.32
N HIS A 81 14.94 -8.11 -10.27
CA HIS A 81 13.84 -7.92 -11.21
C HIS A 81 14.16 -6.81 -12.23
N PRO A 82 13.78 -6.99 -13.51
CA PRO A 82 13.92 -5.96 -14.53
C PRO A 82 12.82 -4.89 -14.42
N PRO A 83 13.00 -3.71 -15.06
CA PRO A 83 11.94 -2.73 -15.23
C PRO A 83 10.69 -3.33 -15.89
N GLY A 84 9.52 -2.90 -15.46
CA GLY A 84 8.21 -3.40 -15.90
C GLY A 84 7.76 -4.68 -15.20
N TYR A 85 8.59 -5.30 -14.37
CA TYR A 85 8.16 -6.42 -13.54
C TYR A 85 7.13 -5.96 -12.51
N GLN A 86 6.06 -6.74 -12.36
CA GLN A 86 5.03 -6.51 -11.35
C GLN A 86 5.01 -7.66 -10.34
N GLN A 87 4.97 -7.29 -9.07
CA GLN A 87 4.77 -8.22 -7.98
C GLN A 87 3.43 -7.93 -7.31
N THR A 88 2.51 -8.89 -7.37
CA THR A 88 1.24 -8.82 -6.62
C THR A 88 1.32 -9.71 -5.40
N ASN A 89 1.09 -9.11 -4.22
CA ASN A 89 1.03 -9.79 -2.94
C ASN A 89 -0.41 -9.77 -2.41
N GLN A 90 -0.78 -10.78 -1.62
CA GLN A 90 -2.02 -10.72 -0.86
C GLN A 90 -1.90 -9.68 0.26
N LEU A 91 -2.91 -8.82 0.37
CA LEU A 91 -3.08 -7.86 1.43
C LEU A 91 -4.19 -8.35 2.36
N GLN A 92 -3.93 -8.37 3.65
CA GLN A 92 -4.94 -8.57 4.68
C GLN A 92 -4.77 -7.49 5.73
N LEU A 93 -5.74 -6.59 5.84
CA LEU A 93 -5.79 -5.64 6.94
C LEU A 93 -6.53 -6.29 8.11
N ARG A 94 -6.15 -5.87 9.32
CA ARG A 94 -6.83 -6.22 10.57
C ARG A 94 -6.90 -4.96 11.40
N GLN A 95 -8.00 -4.78 12.13
CA GLN A 95 -8.07 -3.71 13.10
C GLN A 95 -7.00 -3.95 14.18
N ALA A 96 -6.30 -2.88 14.55
CA ALA A 96 -5.40 -2.92 15.70
C ALA A 96 -6.21 -3.25 16.97
N PRO A 97 -5.62 -3.96 17.95
CA PRO A 97 -6.27 -4.28 19.22
C PRO A 97 -6.75 -3.05 20.00
#